data_AF-A0A8T9SWM9-F1
#
_entry.id   AF-A0A8T9SWM9-F1
#
_cell.length_a   1.000
_cell.length_b   1.000
_cell.length_c   1.000
_cell.angle_alpha   90.00
_cell.angle_beta   90.00
_cell.angle_gamma   90.00
#
_symmetry.space_group_name_H-M   'P 1'
#
loop_
_entity.id
_entity.type
_entity.pdbx_description
1 polymer ?
#
loop_
_entity_poly.entity_id
_entity_poly.type
_entity_poly.pdbx_seq_one_letter_code
_entity_poly.pdbx_strand_id
1 'polypeptide(L)'
;MSKVSRILLLISLLSCQSPQHQLGDLVKIDAIDSITVRNNSGEHTLHSTKLRGFRRVLAAMYYRPKTDVKLGSIGFSIYVQGKKYWVDGSTHGQYLRIPRQLIDPAHQAKLAEPNPGADPGLIFEFTTPINLDNY
;
A
#
# COMPACT_ATOMS: atom_id res chain seq x y z
N MET A 1 43.20 14.32 45.13
CA MET A 1 42.21 13.35 44.62
C MET A 1 40.87 14.08 44.46
N SER A 2 40.43 14.36 43.24
CA SER A 2 39.08 14.86 42.98
C SER A 2 38.56 14.19 41.72
N LYS A 3 37.61 13.27 41.92
CA LYS A 3 36.93 12.52 40.85
C LYS A 3 35.70 13.32 40.47
N VAL A 4 35.75 14.06 39.37
CA VAL A 4 34.55 14.66 38.77
C VAL A 4 34.06 13.70 37.68
N SER A 5 33.02 12.96 38.03
CA SER A 5 32.37 11.96 37.19
C SER A 5 31.83 12.57 35.90
N ARG A 6 32.23 11.98 34.78
CA ARG A 6 31.67 12.22 33.45
C ARG A 6 30.25 11.67 33.40
N ILE A 7 29.24 12.54 33.38
CA ILE A 7 27.87 12.14 33.02
C ILE A 7 27.80 12.16 31.49
N LEU A 8 27.93 10.99 30.88
CA LEU A 8 27.71 10.77 29.46
C LEU A 8 26.20 10.50 29.27
N LEU A 9 25.43 11.53 28.92
CA LEU A 9 24.01 11.39 28.61
C LEU A 9 23.87 10.80 27.20
N LEU A 10 23.81 9.47 27.09
CA LEU A 10 23.42 8.80 25.85
C LEU A 10 21.92 8.98 25.66
N ILE A 11 21.52 10.03 24.93
CA ILE A 11 20.17 10.13 24.37
C ILE A 11 20.14 9.14 23.20
N SER A 12 19.80 7.89 23.48
CA SER A 12 19.43 6.93 22.46
C SER A 12 18.16 7.44 21.79
N LEU A 13 18.33 8.14 20.66
CA LEU A 13 17.32 8.32 19.64
C LEU A 13 16.87 6.92 19.21
N LEU A 14 15.90 6.36 19.94
CA LEU A 14 14.99 5.37 19.40
C LEU A 14 14.19 6.10 18.32
N SER A 15 14.81 6.26 17.16
CA SER A 15 14.13 6.45 15.89
C SER A 15 13.20 5.25 15.79
N CYS A 16 12.00 5.39 16.33
CA CYS A 16 10.91 4.45 16.17
C CYS A 16 10.54 4.50 14.69
N GLN A 17 11.35 3.85 13.86
CA GLN A 17 11.02 3.61 12.47
C GLN A 17 9.74 2.78 12.51
N SER A 18 8.64 3.42 12.16
CA SER A 18 7.35 2.76 12.07
C SER A 18 7.53 1.51 11.22
N PRO A 19 7.00 0.33 11.63
CA PRO A 19 7.18 -0.89 10.88
C PRO A 19 6.75 -0.65 9.43
N GLN A 20 7.70 -0.77 8.51
CA GLN A 20 7.46 -0.52 7.11
C GLN A 20 6.85 -1.79 6.52
N HIS A 21 5.52 -1.90 6.58
CA HIS A 21 4.82 -3.06 6.01
C HIS A 21 4.74 -2.95 4.50
N GLN A 22 5.14 -4.00 3.79
CA GLN A 22 4.85 -4.11 2.36
C GLN A 22 3.49 -4.74 2.14
N LEU A 23 2.79 -4.39 1.06
CA LEU A 23 1.49 -4.98 0.74
C LEU A 23 1.59 -6.50 0.53
N GLY A 24 2.71 -6.99 0.02
CA GLY A 24 2.99 -8.42 -0.15
C GLY A 24 2.99 -9.21 1.16
N ASP A 25 3.31 -8.56 2.29
CA ASP A 25 3.28 -9.19 3.61
C ASP A 25 1.85 -9.27 4.18
N LEU A 26 0.95 -8.45 3.64
CA LEU A 26 -0.39 -8.21 4.18
C LEU A 26 -1.48 -8.89 3.34
N VAL A 27 -1.20 -9.16 2.07
CA VAL A 27 -2.12 -9.73 1.09
C VAL A 27 -1.45 -10.91 0.40
N LYS A 28 -2.19 -12.00 0.18
CA LYS A 28 -1.73 -13.12 -0.66
C LYS A 28 -1.74 -12.72 -2.14
N ILE A 29 -0.71 -11.97 -2.56
CA ILE A 29 -0.59 -11.43 -3.92
C ILE A 29 -0.67 -12.53 -5.00
N ASP A 30 -0.13 -13.72 -4.72
CA ASP A 30 -0.17 -14.84 -5.66
C ASP A 30 -1.59 -15.39 -5.90
N ALA A 31 -2.52 -15.13 -4.98
CA ALA A 31 -3.93 -15.49 -5.09
C ALA A 31 -4.78 -14.48 -5.89
N ILE A 32 -4.18 -13.41 -6.43
CA ILE A 32 -4.87 -12.42 -7.27
C ILE A 32 -5.13 -12.99 -8.66
N ASP A 33 -6.27 -13.62 -8.89
CA ASP A 33 -6.60 -14.34 -10.13
C ASP A 33 -6.59 -13.43 -11.37
N SER A 34 -7.12 -12.22 -11.25
CA SER A 34 -7.17 -11.24 -12.33
C SER A 34 -7.21 -9.81 -11.78
N ILE A 35 -6.83 -8.87 -12.64
CA ILE A 35 -6.94 -7.44 -12.37
C ILE A 35 -7.56 -6.79 -13.59
N THR A 36 -8.62 -6.03 -13.34
CA THR A 36 -9.25 -5.20 -14.34
C THR A 36 -8.92 -3.74 -14.05
N VAL A 37 -8.31 -3.07 -15.02
CA VAL A 37 -7.99 -1.65 -14.95
C VAL A 37 -9.16 -0.88 -15.56
N ARG A 38 -9.59 0.20 -14.90
CA ARG A 38 -10.54 1.15 -15.46
C ARG A 38 -9.91 2.53 -15.49
N ASN A 39 -9.69 3.05 -16.70
CA ASN A 39 -9.09 4.36 -16.94
C ASN A 39 -9.87 5.12 -18.04
N ASN A 40 -9.32 6.24 -18.52
CA ASN A 40 -9.96 7.06 -19.56
C ASN A 40 -10.11 6.35 -20.92
N SER A 41 -9.38 5.25 -21.13
CA SER A 41 -9.45 4.43 -22.36
C SER A 41 -10.47 3.30 -22.26
N GLY A 42 -11.10 3.10 -21.10
CA GLY A 42 -12.11 2.08 -20.87
C GLY A 42 -11.74 1.10 -19.76
N GLU A 43 -12.29 -0.11 -19.84
CA GLU A 43 -12.07 -1.19 -18.88
C GLU A 43 -11.43 -2.39 -19.58
N HIS A 44 -10.29 -2.86 -19.08
CA HIS A 44 -9.59 -4.02 -19.65
C HIS A 44 -8.95 -4.89 -18.58
N THR A 45 -8.90 -6.19 -18.85
CA THR A 45 -8.28 -7.18 -17.95
C THR A 45 -6.81 -7.35 -18.30
N LEU A 46 -5.94 -7.37 -17.29
CA LEU A 46 -4.51 -7.61 -17.50
C LEU A 46 -4.26 -9.05 -17.96
N HIS A 47 -3.61 -9.21 -19.11
CA HIS A 47 -3.12 -10.50 -19.58
C HIS A 47 -1.99 -11.05 -18.68
N SER A 48 -1.71 -12.35 -18.74
CA SER A 48 -0.85 -13.09 -17.81
C SER A 48 0.53 -12.46 -17.55
N THR A 49 1.20 -11.93 -18.58
CA THR A 49 2.51 -11.26 -18.42
C THR A 49 2.38 -9.93 -17.68
N LYS A 50 1.40 -9.09 -18.05
CA LYS A 50 1.11 -7.82 -17.37
C LYS A 50 0.65 -8.05 -15.92
N LEU A 51 -0.19 -9.05 -15.71
CA LEU A 51 -0.67 -9.45 -14.38
C LEU A 51 0.50 -9.84 -13.46
N ARG A 52 1.43 -10.66 -13.95
CA ARG A 52 2.62 -11.06 -13.17
C ARG A 52 3.49 -9.85 -12.80
N GLY A 53 3.69 -8.93 -13.75
CA GLY A 53 4.42 -7.68 -13.49
C GLY A 53 3.71 -6.83 -12.43
N PHE A 54 2.40 -6.63 -12.59
CA PHE A 54 1.62 -5.81 -11.67
C PHE A 54 1.54 -6.41 -10.27
N ARG A 55 1.42 -7.74 -10.13
CA ARG A 55 1.50 -8.43 -8.83
C ARG A 55 2.81 -8.12 -8.09
N ARG A 56 3.96 -8.13 -8.78
CA ARG A 56 5.26 -7.77 -8.18
C ARG A 56 5.29 -6.31 -7.72
N VAL A 57 4.74 -5.42 -8.54
CA VAL A 57 4.64 -4.00 -8.20
C VAL A 57 3.76 -3.79 -6.97
N LEU A 58 2.58 -4.41 -6.92
CA LEU A 58 1.70 -4.39 -5.76
C LEU A 58 2.42 -4.91 -4.51
N ALA A 59 3.06 -6.09 -4.60
CA ALA A 59 3.75 -6.70 -3.47
C ALA A 59 4.78 -5.78 -2.82
N ALA A 60 5.49 -4.99 -3.63
CA ALA A 60 6.55 -4.10 -3.16
C ALA A 60 6.06 -2.78 -2.57
N MET A 61 4.76 -2.44 -2.67
CA MET A 61 4.25 -1.17 -2.18
C MET A 61 4.33 -1.06 -0.66
N TYR A 62 4.68 0.11 -0.15
CA TYR A 62 4.80 0.34 1.29
C TYR A 62 3.56 0.99 1.89
N TYR A 63 3.14 0.48 3.04
CA TYR A 63 2.10 1.11 3.83
C TYR A 63 2.53 2.50 4.30
N ARG A 64 1.64 3.48 4.15
CA ARG A 64 1.82 4.88 4.56
C ARG A 64 0.69 5.33 5.47
N PRO A 65 0.77 5.01 6.78
CA PRO A 65 -0.24 5.47 7.72
C PRO A 65 -0.22 6.99 7.79
N LYS A 66 -1.40 7.60 8.00
CA LYS A 66 -1.59 9.06 8.16
C LYS A 66 -1.34 9.90 6.90
N THR A 67 -1.11 9.29 5.75
CA THR A 67 -1.08 10.00 4.47
C THR A 67 -2.50 10.36 4.04
N ASP A 68 -2.78 11.65 3.89
CA ASP A 68 -4.01 12.16 3.30
C ASP A 68 -3.75 12.54 1.83
N VAL A 69 -4.32 11.74 0.93
CA VAL A 69 -4.14 11.91 -0.52
C VAL A 69 -5.50 11.86 -1.20
N LYS A 70 -5.72 12.81 -2.10
CA LYS A 70 -6.87 12.78 -3.02
C LYS A 70 -6.61 11.74 -4.09
N LEU A 71 -7.34 10.64 -4.01
CA LEU A 71 -7.34 9.54 -4.99
C LEU A 71 -8.72 9.48 -5.67
N GLY A 72 -8.81 8.73 -6.78
CA GLY A 72 -10.06 8.58 -7.52
C GLY A 72 -9.99 8.90 -9.00
N SER A 73 -8.78 9.13 -9.55
CA SER A 73 -8.60 9.37 -10.99
C SER A 73 -8.53 8.07 -11.79
N ILE A 74 -8.03 6.98 -11.20
CA ILE A 74 -8.01 5.65 -11.80
C ILE A 74 -8.49 4.63 -10.78
N GLY A 75 -9.30 3.68 -11.25
CA GLY A 75 -9.81 2.58 -10.45
C GLY A 75 -9.39 1.22 -10.99
N PHE A 76 -9.14 0.29 -10.09
CA PHE A 76 -8.85 -1.11 -10.39
C PHE A 76 -9.84 -1.99 -9.68
N SER A 77 -10.20 -3.07 -10.35
CA SER A 77 -10.85 -4.21 -9.71
C SER A 77 -9.84 -5.34 -9.59
N ILE A 78 -9.42 -5.61 -8.36
CA ILE A 78 -8.57 -6.75 -8.04
C ILE A 78 -9.48 -7.92 -7.69
N TYR A 79 -9.34 -9.04 -8.38
CA TYR A 79 -10.07 -10.26 -8.10
C TYR A 79 -9.15 -11.23 -7.35
N VAL A 80 -9.55 -11.63 -6.14
CA VAL A 80 -8.83 -12.61 -5.32
C VAL A 80 -9.80 -13.72 -4.97
N GLN A 81 -9.49 -14.94 -5.40
CA GLN A 81 -10.35 -16.11 -5.25
C GLN A 81 -11.79 -15.84 -5.73
N GLY A 82 -11.91 -15.16 -6.87
CA GLY A 82 -13.20 -14.75 -7.46
C GLY A 82 -13.92 -13.57 -6.77
N LYS A 83 -13.41 -13.06 -5.64
CA LYS A 83 -13.99 -11.89 -4.97
C LYS A 83 -13.39 -10.59 -5.50
N LYS A 84 -14.25 -9.64 -5.87
CA LYS A 84 -13.89 -8.32 -6.40
C LYS A 84 -13.57 -7.34 -5.28
N TYR A 85 -12.46 -6.63 -5.41
CA TYR A 85 -12.04 -5.54 -4.54
C TYR A 85 -11.76 -4.29 -5.36
N TRP A 86 -12.40 -3.18 -5.01
CA TRP A 86 -12.14 -1.90 -5.66
C TRP A 86 -10.94 -1.23 -5.01
N VAL A 87 -9.99 -0.81 -5.83
CA VAL A 87 -8.79 -0.09 -5.45
C VAL A 87 -8.74 1.17 -6.28
N ASP A 88 -8.49 2.32 -5.65
CA ASP A 88 -8.39 3.59 -6.36
C ASP A 88 -7.00 4.21 -6.22
N GLY A 89 -6.60 4.92 -7.26
CA GLY A 89 -5.30 5.56 -7.39
C GLY A 89 -5.40 6.91 -8.08
N SER A 90 -4.26 7.57 -8.20
CA SER A 90 -4.09 8.73 -9.09
C SER A 90 -3.31 8.32 -10.34
N THR A 91 -3.66 8.86 -11.50
CA THR A 91 -3.11 8.46 -12.81
C THR A 91 -1.58 8.47 -12.87
N HIS A 92 -0.99 9.57 -12.40
CA HIS A 92 0.46 9.77 -12.30
C HIS A 92 0.91 9.63 -10.84
N GLY A 93 0.20 8.78 -10.10
CA GLY A 93 0.22 8.70 -8.66
C GLY A 93 1.31 7.82 -8.11
N GLN A 94 1.80 8.21 -6.94
CA GLN A 94 2.64 7.35 -6.11
C GLN A 94 1.80 6.45 -5.19
N TYR A 95 0.49 6.65 -5.10
CA TYR A 95 -0.34 6.03 -4.07
C TYR A 95 -1.53 5.25 -4.64
N LEU A 96 -1.83 4.12 -3.99
CA LEU A 96 -3.11 3.41 -4.10
C LEU A 96 -3.80 3.34 -2.75
N ARG A 97 -5.14 3.38 -2.77
CA ARG A 97 -5.99 3.04 -1.64
C ARG A 97 -6.43 1.59 -1.75
N ILE A 98 -5.96 0.77 -0.82
CA ILE A 98 -6.28 -0.64 -0.73
C ILE A 98 -7.43 -0.84 0.28
N PRO A 99 -8.55 -1.48 -0.10
CA PRO A 99 -9.64 -1.73 0.83
C PRO A 99 -9.17 -2.69 1.92
N ARG A 100 -9.51 -2.39 3.19
CA ARG A 100 -9.13 -3.22 4.35
C ARG A 100 -9.55 -4.68 4.22
N GLN A 101 -10.65 -4.96 3.51
CA GLN A 101 -11.17 -6.30 3.26
C GLN A 101 -10.23 -7.16 2.38
N LEU A 102 -9.26 -6.54 1.70
CA LEU A 102 -8.22 -7.24 0.94
C LEU A 102 -7.05 -7.69 1.83
N ILE A 103 -6.88 -7.07 3.01
CA ILE A 103 -5.84 -7.39 3.97
C ILE A 103 -6.20 -8.64 4.77
N ASP A 104 -5.22 -9.53 4.95
CA ASP A 104 -5.37 -10.71 5.81
C ASP A 104 -5.85 -10.30 7.21
N PRO A 105 -6.95 -10.88 7.73
CA PRO A 105 -7.45 -10.58 9.07
C PRO A 105 -6.39 -10.67 10.18
N ALA A 106 -5.41 -11.57 10.06
CA ALA A 106 -4.33 -11.73 11.02
C ALA A 106 -3.40 -10.50 11.10
N HIS A 107 -3.43 -9.64 10.09
CA HIS A 107 -2.58 -8.46 9.99
C HIS A 107 -3.33 -7.15 10.21
N GLN A 108 -4.67 -7.15 10.19
CA GLN A 108 -5.45 -5.91 10.31
C GLN A 108 -5.18 -5.16 11.62
N ALA A 109 -5.04 -5.87 12.75
CA ALA A 109 -4.75 -5.29 14.05
C ALA A 109 -3.36 -4.61 14.16
N LYS A 110 -2.45 -4.87 13.21
CA LYS A 110 -1.11 -4.27 13.16
C LYS A 110 -1.10 -2.95 12.38
N LEU A 111 -2.18 -2.63 11.67
CA LEU A 111 -2.28 -1.46 10.82
C LEU A 111 -3.01 -0.35 11.56
N ALA A 112 -2.53 0.88 11.40
CA ALA A 112 -3.13 2.01 12.09
C ALA A 112 -4.58 2.23 11.63
N GLU A 113 -5.41 2.72 12.54
CA GLU A 113 -6.75 3.19 12.20
C GLU A 113 -6.66 4.36 11.19
N PRO A 114 -7.61 4.47 10.24
CA PRO A 114 -7.64 5.59 9.32
C PRO A 114 -7.89 6.86 10.12
N ASN A 115 -7.49 8.01 9.57
CA ASN A 115 -7.88 9.28 10.14
C ASN A 115 -9.41 9.37 10.21
N PRO A 116 -10.00 9.85 11.32
CA PRO A 116 -11.44 10.07 11.39
C PRO A 116 -11.91 10.96 10.24
N GLY A 117 -12.81 10.46 9.40
CA GLY A 117 -13.33 11.17 8.22
C GLY A 117 -12.61 10.87 6.89
N ALA A 118 -11.54 10.08 6.89
CA ALA A 118 -10.94 9.56 5.67
C ALA A 118 -11.71 8.33 5.13
N ASP A 119 -11.61 8.09 3.82
CA ASP A 119 -12.07 6.85 3.18
C ASP A 119 -11.44 5.63 3.91
N PRO A 120 -12.21 4.58 4.27
CA PRO A 120 -11.75 3.48 5.12
C PRO A 120 -10.60 2.63 4.55
N GLY A 121 -10.18 2.86 3.31
CA GLY A 121 -9.04 2.18 2.72
C GLY A 121 -7.68 2.59 3.31
N LEU A 122 -6.69 1.72 3.11
CA LEU A 122 -5.31 1.91 3.55
C LEU A 122 -4.46 2.46 2.40
N ILE A 123 -3.63 3.46 2.68
CA ILE A 123 -2.76 4.05 1.66
C ILE A 123 -1.46 3.28 1.55
N PHE A 124 -1.14 2.88 0.33
CA PHE A 124 0.11 2.25 -0.04
C PHE A 124 0.82 3.08 -1.10
N GLU A 125 2.14 3.20 -0.98
CA GLU A 125 2.99 3.96 -1.89
C GLU A 125 3.83 3.01 -2.75
N PHE A 126 3.91 3.28 -4.05
CA PHE A 126 4.82 2.58 -4.95
C PHE A 126 6.28 2.92 -4.62
N THR A 127 7.16 1.93 -4.72
CA THR A 127 8.61 2.12 -4.60
C THR A 127 9.18 3.05 -5.66
N THR A 128 8.53 3.12 -6.82
CA THR A 128 8.86 4.02 -7.93
C THR A 128 7.54 4.52 -8.52
N PRO A 129 7.40 5.82 -8.80
CA PRO A 129 6.18 6.33 -9.44
C PRO A 129 5.89 5.57 -10.73
N ILE A 130 4.65 5.11 -10.90
CA ILE A 130 4.21 4.43 -12.11
C ILE A 130 3.08 5.22 -12.76
N ASN A 131 3.04 5.21 -14.09
CA ASN A 131 1.86 5.67 -14.80
C ASN A 131 0.85 4.52 -14.87
N LEU A 132 -0.25 4.69 -14.14
CA LEU A 132 -1.31 3.70 -14.03
C LEU A 132 -2.13 3.57 -15.33
N ASP A 133 -2.11 4.57 -16.22
CA ASP A 133 -2.73 4.47 -17.56
C ASP A 133 -2.03 3.47 -18.48
N ASN A 134 -0.76 3.13 -18.21
CA ASN A 134 0.01 2.22 -19.06
C ASN A 134 -0.35 0.74 -18.86
N TYR A 135 -1.09 0.41 -17.79
CA TYR A 135 -1.53 -0.94 -17.50
C TYR A 135 -2.80 -1.24 -18.26
#